data_AF-A0A2X3CQK2-F1
#
_entry.id   AF-A0A2X3CQK2-F1
#
_cell.length_a   1.000
_cell.length_b   1.000
_cell.length_c   1.000
_cell.angle_alpha   90.00
_cell.angle_beta   90.00
_cell.angle_gamma   90.00
#
_symmetry.space_group_name_H-M   'P 1'
#
loop_
_entity.id
_entity.type
_entity.pdbx_description
1 polymer ?
#
loop_
_entity_poly.entity_id
_entity_poly.type
_entity_poly.pdbx_seq_one_letter_code
_entity_poly.pdbx_strand_id
1 'polypeptide(L)'
;MSAPQGIAAVTPETTLLHSGNGLYLQSLGEVNITTAQRCSLNASQAISLLAQQEGMRLVSAKGPLQVESHGDILSLTALKDITVQSTQGHLQLTAKNGITLGCGGAYIRLTPQGEVQIHGPGVISLKGQHDLQGAGQRGVSLA
;
A
#
# COMPACT_ATOMS: atom_id res chain seq x y z
N MET A 1 -12.47 -25.78 29.56
CA MET A 1 -13.52 -25.02 30.27
C MET A 1 -14.75 -24.95 29.37
N SER A 2 -15.97 -25.09 29.89
CA SER A 2 -17.21 -24.95 29.13
C SER A 2 -18.21 -24.18 29.99
N ALA A 3 -18.85 -23.15 29.43
CA ALA A 3 -19.84 -22.33 30.12
C ALA A 3 -20.93 -21.88 29.11
N PRO A 4 -22.16 -22.41 29.19
CA PRO A 4 -23.21 -22.16 28.21
C PRO A 4 -23.61 -20.69 28.03
N GLN A 5 -23.37 -19.85 29.05
CA GLN A 5 -23.72 -18.43 29.06
C GLN A 5 -22.48 -17.51 29.01
N GLY A 6 -21.28 -18.08 28.79
CA GLY A 6 -20.04 -17.30 28.59
C GLY A 6 -18.97 -17.48 29.67
N ILE A 7 -17.77 -16.99 29.36
CA ILE A 7 -16.59 -16.99 30.21
C ILE A 7 -15.97 -15.59 30.17
N ALA A 8 -15.58 -15.05 31.32
CA ALA A 8 -14.78 -13.85 31.44
C ALA A 8 -13.48 -14.17 32.18
N ALA A 9 -12.34 -13.74 31.63
CA ALA A 9 -11.04 -13.82 32.28
C ALA A 9 -10.49 -12.40 32.41
N VAL A 10 -10.39 -11.91 33.65
CA VAL A 10 -10.01 -10.52 33.96
C VAL A 10 -8.95 -10.50 35.05
N THR A 11 -8.01 -9.57 34.95
CA THR A 11 -6.98 -9.31 35.96
C THR A 11 -6.53 -7.85 35.82
N PRO A 12 -6.19 -7.16 36.92
CA PRO A 12 -5.54 -5.85 36.85
C PRO A 12 -4.09 -5.93 36.35
N GLU A 13 -3.50 -7.13 36.36
CA GLU A 13 -2.11 -7.38 35.98
C GLU A 13 -2.04 -8.07 34.60
N THR A 14 -0.97 -8.84 34.35
CA THR A 14 -0.71 -9.48 33.06
C THR A 14 -1.45 -10.81 32.90
N THR A 15 -1.97 -11.06 31.69
CA THR A 15 -2.44 -12.38 31.24
C THR A 15 -1.54 -12.90 30.12
N LEU A 16 -1.07 -14.15 30.22
CA LEU A 16 -0.33 -14.84 29.16
C LEU A 16 -1.12 -16.05 28.68
N LEU A 17 -1.33 -16.15 27.36
CA LEU A 17 -1.87 -17.32 26.69
C LEU A 17 -0.79 -17.91 25.79
N HIS A 18 -0.37 -19.14 26.06
CA HIS A 18 0.70 -19.83 25.33
C HIS A 18 0.25 -21.23 24.93
N SER A 19 0.62 -21.65 23.71
CA SER A 19 0.38 -23.01 23.18
C SER A 19 1.60 -23.44 22.37
N GLY A 20 2.05 -24.68 22.57
CA GLY A 20 3.23 -25.23 21.88
C GLY A 20 2.98 -25.62 20.41
N ASN A 21 1.72 -25.83 20.03
CA ASN A 21 1.36 -26.27 18.67
C ASN A 21 0.51 -25.23 17.95
N GLY A 22 -0.61 -24.83 18.54
CA GLY A 22 -1.55 -23.90 17.92
C GLY A 22 -2.52 -23.28 18.90
N LEU A 23 -2.90 -22.04 18.64
CA LEU A 23 -3.92 -21.29 19.36
C LEU A 23 -4.98 -20.85 18.35
N TYR A 24 -6.21 -21.34 18.52
CA TYR A 24 -7.33 -21.02 17.64
C TYR A 24 -8.32 -20.13 18.37
N LEU A 25 -8.68 -19.01 17.73
CA LEU A 25 -9.71 -18.09 18.18
C LEU A 25 -10.76 -18.02 17.08
N GLN A 26 -11.97 -18.47 17.37
CA GLN A 26 -13.06 -18.57 16.41
C GLN A 26 -14.35 -18.06 17.07
N SER A 27 -15.14 -17.32 16.30
CA SER A 27 -16.45 -16.82 16.69
C SER A 27 -17.38 -16.94 15.48
N LEU A 28 -18.64 -17.32 15.72
CA LEU A 28 -19.70 -17.19 14.70
C LEU A 28 -20.19 -15.75 14.59
N GLY A 29 -20.02 -14.96 15.65
CA GLY A 29 -20.24 -13.53 15.66
C GLY A 29 -18.93 -12.77 15.49
N GLU A 30 -18.74 -11.74 16.28
CA GLU A 30 -17.58 -10.85 16.17
C GLU A 30 -16.39 -11.32 16.99
N VAL A 31 -15.20 -10.85 16.60
CA VAL A 31 -13.99 -10.87 17.42
C VAL A 31 -13.49 -9.43 17.55
N ASN A 32 -13.49 -8.90 18.77
CA ASN A 32 -13.05 -7.54 19.06
C ASN A 32 -11.75 -7.57 19.88
N ILE A 33 -10.69 -6.91 19.39
CA ILE A 33 -9.40 -6.78 20.08
C ILE A 33 -9.12 -5.29 20.27
N THR A 34 -9.03 -4.85 21.53
CA THR A 34 -8.83 -3.44 21.87
C THR A 34 -7.68 -3.29 22.87
N THR A 35 -6.87 -2.25 22.68
CA THR A 35 -5.77 -1.87 23.57
C THR A 35 -5.75 -0.35 23.75
N ALA A 36 -5.42 0.13 24.94
CA ALA A 36 -5.24 1.55 25.20
C ALA A 36 -3.85 2.06 24.76
N GLN A 37 -2.91 1.15 24.53
CA GLN A 37 -1.54 1.49 24.16
C GLN A 37 -1.16 0.80 22.84
N ARG A 38 -0.32 -0.23 22.89
CA ARG A 38 0.25 -0.88 21.71
C ARG A 38 -0.44 -2.21 21.44
N CYS A 39 -0.70 -2.49 20.17
CA CYS A 39 -1.02 -3.83 19.66
C CYS A 39 0.11 -4.25 18.72
N SER A 40 0.69 -5.42 18.92
CA SER A 40 1.77 -5.95 18.09
C SER A 40 1.41 -7.36 17.62
N LEU A 41 1.56 -7.61 16.33
CA LEU A 41 1.35 -8.93 15.72
C LEU A 41 2.64 -9.31 15.00
N ASN A 42 3.23 -10.45 15.38
CA ASN A 42 4.49 -10.94 14.82
C ASN A 42 4.35 -12.42 14.47
N ALA A 43 4.84 -12.82 13.30
CA ALA A 43 4.90 -14.20 12.86
C ALA A 43 6.27 -14.46 12.20
N SER A 44 6.85 -15.64 12.42
CA SER A 44 8.12 -16.02 11.80
C SER A 44 8.01 -16.44 10.34
N GLN A 45 6.79 -16.74 9.87
CA GLN A 45 6.52 -17.20 8.51
C GLN A 45 5.61 -16.23 7.75
N ALA A 46 4.33 -16.12 8.14
CA ALA A 46 3.37 -15.28 7.42
C ALA A 46 2.24 -14.77 8.31
N ILE A 47 1.61 -13.67 7.88
CA ILE A 47 0.34 -13.16 8.38
C ILE A 47 -0.62 -13.08 7.18
N SER A 48 -1.84 -13.59 7.34
CA SER A 48 -2.89 -13.51 6.31
C SER A 48 -4.14 -12.86 6.90
N LEU A 49 -4.69 -11.88 6.19
CA LEU A 49 -5.90 -11.14 6.57
C LEU A 49 -6.85 -11.14 5.38
N LEU A 50 -8.10 -11.54 5.62
CA LEU A 50 -9.12 -11.64 4.59
C LEU A 50 -10.47 -11.17 5.14
N ALA A 51 -11.11 -10.25 4.43
CA ALA A 51 -12.52 -9.91 4.61
C ALA A 51 -13.28 -10.28 3.33
N GLN A 52 -14.33 -11.09 3.45
CA GLN A 52 -15.03 -11.66 2.29
C GLN A 52 -16.15 -10.78 1.74
N GLN A 53 -16.80 -9.98 2.58
CA GLN A 53 -18.03 -9.26 2.21
C GLN A 53 -17.87 -7.73 2.32
N GLU A 54 -17.41 -7.24 3.47
CA GLU A 54 -17.44 -5.80 3.78
C GLU A 54 -16.08 -5.08 3.61
N GLY A 55 -15.04 -5.81 3.21
CA GLY A 55 -13.71 -5.26 2.95
C GLY A 55 -12.87 -4.99 4.20
N MET A 56 -11.76 -4.26 4.03
CA MET A 56 -10.78 -3.97 5.07
C MET A 56 -10.54 -2.46 5.18
N ARG A 57 -10.35 -1.96 6.41
CA ARG A 57 -10.03 -0.56 6.69
C ARG A 57 -8.84 -0.47 7.64
N LEU A 58 -7.72 0.05 7.14
CA LEU A 58 -6.52 0.34 7.94
C LEU A 58 -6.38 1.86 8.09
N VAL A 59 -6.39 2.35 9.33
CA VAL A 59 -6.36 3.80 9.60
C VAL A 59 -5.41 4.14 10.73
N SER A 60 -4.55 5.12 10.46
CA SER A 60 -3.76 5.84 11.46
C SER A 60 -4.39 7.22 11.68
N ALA A 61 -4.89 7.50 12.88
CA ALA A 61 -5.46 8.82 13.19
C ALA A 61 -4.38 9.90 13.35
N LYS A 62 -3.23 9.52 13.90
CA LYS A 62 -2.04 10.36 14.06
C LYS A 62 -0.81 9.49 13.86
N GLY A 63 0.24 10.08 13.29
CA GLY A 63 1.47 9.36 12.96
C GLY A 63 1.36 8.57 11.64
N PRO A 64 2.48 8.04 11.13
CA PRO A 64 2.54 7.44 9.81
C PRO A 64 1.87 6.06 9.77
N LEU A 65 1.24 5.75 8.63
CA LEU A 65 0.93 4.38 8.23
C LEU A 65 2.04 3.91 7.28
N GLN A 66 2.82 2.92 7.69
CA GLN A 66 3.94 2.37 6.92
C GLN A 66 3.59 0.94 6.47
N VAL A 67 3.82 0.64 5.18
CA VAL A 67 3.64 -0.68 4.59
C VAL A 67 4.88 -0.96 3.75
N GLU A 68 5.63 -2.00 4.11
CA GLU A 68 6.97 -2.25 3.58
C GLU A 68 7.20 -3.74 3.32
N SER A 69 7.96 -4.04 2.27
CA SER A 69 8.50 -5.37 1.98
C SER A 69 9.98 -5.19 1.63
N HIS A 70 10.86 -5.83 2.39
CA HIS A 70 12.32 -5.66 2.24
C HIS A 70 12.99 -6.79 1.47
N GLY A 71 12.44 -8.00 1.56
CA GLY A 71 13.00 -9.19 0.92
C GLY A 71 12.30 -9.57 -0.38
N ASP A 72 11.13 -8.99 -0.68
CA ASP A 72 10.29 -9.39 -1.80
C ASP A 72 9.40 -8.23 -2.29
N ILE A 73 8.48 -8.52 -3.20
CA ILE A 73 7.54 -7.56 -3.78
C ILE A 73 6.56 -6.98 -2.75
N LEU A 74 6.13 -5.75 -3.00
CA LEU A 74 4.93 -5.15 -2.40
C LEU A 74 3.94 -4.92 -3.55
N SER A 75 2.75 -5.52 -3.47
CA SER A 75 1.73 -5.46 -4.52
C SER A 75 0.41 -4.91 -3.99
N LEU A 76 -0.19 -4.01 -4.77
CA LEU A 76 -1.54 -3.47 -4.54
C LEU A 76 -2.33 -3.63 -5.84
N THR A 77 -3.42 -4.37 -5.78
CA THR A 77 -4.27 -4.68 -6.94
C THR A 77 -5.72 -4.48 -6.54
N ALA A 78 -6.50 -3.85 -7.42
CA ALA A 78 -7.94 -3.70 -7.27
C ALA A 78 -8.63 -4.05 -8.60
N LEU A 79 -9.83 -4.63 -8.52
CA LEU A 79 -10.67 -4.87 -9.70
C LEU A 79 -11.24 -3.56 -10.27
N LYS A 80 -11.49 -2.60 -9.37
CA LYS A 80 -11.95 -1.25 -9.71
C LYS A 80 -10.79 -0.27 -9.52
N ASP A 81 -11.09 0.93 -9.05
CA ASP A 81 -10.12 2.02 -8.97
C ASP A 81 -9.11 1.82 -7.83
N ILE A 82 -7.90 2.33 -8.06
CA ILE A 82 -6.91 2.61 -7.02
C ILE A 82 -6.81 4.13 -6.90
N THR A 83 -7.04 4.66 -5.70
CA THR A 83 -6.90 6.10 -5.41
C THR A 83 -5.72 6.31 -4.46
N VAL A 84 -4.74 7.11 -4.88
CA VAL A 84 -3.59 7.51 -4.07
C VAL A 84 -3.55 9.03 -4.02
N GLN A 85 -3.65 9.61 -2.83
CA GLN A 85 -3.81 11.05 -2.65
C GLN A 85 -2.94 11.56 -1.50
N SER A 86 -2.35 12.73 -1.70
CA SER A 86 -1.77 13.55 -0.64
C SER A 86 -2.51 14.87 -0.60
N THR A 87 -3.18 15.19 0.52
CA THR A 87 -4.08 16.34 0.62
C THR A 87 -3.35 17.65 0.89
N GLN A 88 -2.22 17.58 1.56
CA GLN A 88 -1.42 18.74 1.96
C GLN A 88 0.09 18.52 1.77
N GLY A 89 0.50 17.35 1.29
CA GLY A 89 1.90 16.96 1.16
C GLY A 89 2.29 16.64 -0.29
N HIS A 90 3.20 15.67 -0.42
CA HIS A 90 3.77 15.25 -1.70
C HIS A 90 3.53 13.76 -1.94
N LEU A 91 3.34 13.37 -3.21
CA LEU A 91 3.38 11.98 -3.66
C LEU A 91 4.74 11.72 -4.30
N GLN A 92 5.51 10.80 -3.72
CA GLN A 92 6.85 10.46 -4.20
C GLN A 92 6.89 9.01 -4.66
N LEU A 93 7.38 8.79 -5.88
CA LEU A 93 7.67 7.46 -6.42
C LEU A 93 9.15 7.42 -6.80
N THR A 94 9.89 6.51 -6.19
CA THR A 94 11.33 6.34 -6.42
C THR A 94 11.60 4.87 -6.69
N ALA A 95 12.35 4.58 -7.75
CA ALA A 95 12.72 3.21 -8.09
C ALA A 95 14.13 3.17 -8.71
N LYS A 96 14.91 2.15 -8.34
CA LYS A 96 16.24 1.92 -8.91
C LYS A 96 16.17 1.42 -10.36
N ASN A 97 15.21 0.55 -10.65
CA ASN A 97 15.10 -0.17 -11.92
C ASN A 97 14.03 0.43 -12.86
N GLY A 98 13.64 1.68 -12.60
CA GLY A 98 12.69 2.42 -13.42
C GLY A 98 11.26 2.45 -12.86
N ILE A 99 10.47 3.35 -13.43
CA ILE A 99 9.05 3.59 -13.09
C ILE A 99 8.27 3.55 -14.40
N THR A 100 7.10 2.90 -14.40
CA THR A 100 6.19 2.87 -15.57
C THR A 100 4.79 3.25 -15.14
N LEU A 101 4.21 4.24 -15.82
CA LEU A 101 2.82 4.68 -15.66
C LEU A 101 2.12 4.41 -17.00
N GLY A 102 1.22 3.43 -17.05
CA GLY A 102 0.61 2.97 -18.31
C GLY A 102 -0.92 2.96 -18.28
N CYS A 103 -1.55 3.23 -19.42
CA CYS A 103 -3.00 3.19 -19.61
C CYS A 103 -3.33 2.96 -21.09
N GLY A 104 -4.17 1.98 -21.42
CA GLY A 104 -4.70 1.80 -22.77
C GLY A 104 -3.64 1.66 -23.88
N GLY A 105 -2.46 1.13 -23.58
CA GLY A 105 -1.33 1.02 -24.51
C GLY A 105 -0.41 2.27 -24.58
N ALA A 106 -0.79 3.38 -23.96
CA ALA A 106 0.09 4.53 -23.74
C ALA A 106 0.87 4.37 -22.42
N TYR A 107 2.07 4.95 -22.33
CA TYR A 107 2.85 4.99 -21.11
C TYR A 107 3.82 6.17 -21.00
N ILE A 108 4.16 6.49 -19.75
CA ILE A 108 5.34 7.26 -19.36
C ILE A 108 6.27 6.31 -18.62
N ARG A 109 7.53 6.20 -19.07
CA ARG A 109 8.53 5.32 -18.46
C ARG A 109 9.80 6.08 -18.14
N LEU A 110 10.28 5.93 -16.91
CA LEU A 110 11.61 6.34 -16.48
C LEU A 110 12.50 5.09 -16.46
N THR A 111 13.59 5.10 -17.22
CA THR A 111 14.51 3.95 -17.31
C THR A 111 15.62 4.03 -16.26
N PRO A 112 16.30 2.92 -15.93
CA PRO A 112 17.47 2.94 -15.06
C PRO A 112 18.61 3.84 -15.57
N GLN A 113 18.67 4.10 -16.87
CA GLN A 113 19.66 4.95 -17.53
C GLN A 113 19.30 6.45 -17.48
N GLY A 114 18.14 6.80 -16.91
CA GLY A 114 17.67 8.18 -16.80
C GLY A 114 16.90 8.68 -18.02
N GLU A 115 16.53 7.80 -18.96
CA GLU A 115 15.67 8.19 -20.08
C GLU A 115 14.23 8.37 -19.62
N VAL A 116 13.57 9.40 -20.15
CA VAL A 116 12.13 9.60 -20.02
C VAL A 116 11.48 9.29 -21.36
N GLN A 117 10.66 8.24 -21.40
CA GLN A 117 9.98 7.77 -22.60
C GLN A 117 8.49 8.08 -22.48
N ILE A 118 7.94 8.81 -23.45
CA ILE A 118 6.51 9.10 -23.56
C ILE A 118 6.03 8.48 -24.88
N HIS A 119 5.17 7.47 -24.80
CA HIS A 119 4.74 6.70 -25.97
C HIS A 119 3.26 6.35 -25.90
N GLY A 120 2.61 6.25 -27.05
CA GLY A 120 1.26 5.71 -27.18
C GLY A 120 0.80 5.64 -28.63
N PRO A 121 -0.25 4.86 -28.93
CA PRO A 121 -0.80 4.73 -30.29
C PRO A 121 -1.62 5.95 -30.74
N GLY A 122 -1.97 6.86 -29.82
CA GLY A 122 -2.74 8.07 -30.09
C GLY A 122 -1.90 9.35 -30.12
N VAL A 123 -2.58 10.49 -30.14
CA VAL A 123 -1.94 11.82 -30.14
C VAL A 123 -1.35 12.15 -28.75
N ILE A 124 -0.09 12.59 -28.73
CA ILE A 124 0.51 13.25 -27.57
C ILE A 124 0.24 14.76 -27.69
N SER A 125 -0.65 15.31 -26.85
CA SER A 125 -1.00 16.73 -26.88
C SER A 125 -0.21 17.53 -25.85
N LEU A 126 0.70 18.39 -26.33
CA LEU A 126 1.50 19.30 -25.50
C LEU A 126 1.03 20.74 -25.72
N LYS A 127 0.22 21.28 -24.81
CA LYS A 127 -0.34 22.65 -24.91
C LYS A 127 0.34 23.60 -23.92
N GLY A 128 0.36 24.90 -24.25
CA GLY A 128 1.02 25.94 -23.46
C GLY A 128 2.38 26.36 -24.01
N GLN A 129 3.14 27.16 -23.26
CA GLN A 129 4.52 27.51 -23.58
C GLN A 129 5.46 26.41 -23.05
N HIS A 130 6.39 25.98 -23.89
CA HIS A 130 7.38 24.96 -23.53
C HIS A 130 8.79 25.52 -23.75
N ASP A 131 9.65 25.41 -22.74
CA ASP A 131 11.07 25.72 -22.84
C ASP A 131 11.85 24.41 -22.99
N LEU A 132 12.24 24.10 -24.22
CA LEU A 132 12.98 22.89 -24.57
C LEU A 132 14.45 23.24 -24.80
N GLN A 133 15.25 23.07 -23.75
CA GLN A 133 16.69 23.29 -23.81
C GLN A 133 17.42 21.97 -24.12
N GLY A 134 17.96 21.85 -25.33
CA GLY A 134 18.81 20.72 -25.71
C GLY A 134 20.23 20.88 -25.16
N ALA A 135 20.98 19.78 -25.09
CA ALA A 135 22.40 19.76 -24.68
C ALA A 135 23.36 20.47 -25.68
N GLY A 136 22.83 21.16 -26.69
CA GLY A 136 23.53 22.06 -27.58
C GLY A 136 22.51 22.99 -28.23
N GLN A 137 22.79 24.30 -28.27
CA GLN A 137 21.92 25.31 -28.84
C GLN A 137 21.59 25.01 -30.32
N ARG A 138 20.44 24.38 -30.55
CA ARG A 138 19.66 24.52 -31.77
C ARG A 138 18.21 24.31 -31.37
N GLY A 139 17.55 25.42 -31.02
CA GLY A 139 16.12 25.43 -30.78
C GLY A 139 15.42 24.93 -32.04
N VAL A 140 14.80 23.77 -31.94
CA VAL A 140 13.85 23.30 -32.96
C VAL A 140 12.50 23.85 -32.52
N SER A 141 12.05 24.91 -33.17
CA SER A 141 10.66 25.36 -33.07
C SER A 141 9.80 24.34 -33.81
N LEU A 142 9.02 23.56 -33.07
CA LEU A 142 7.98 22.71 -33.64
C LEU A 142 6.76 23.61 -33.83
N ALA A 143 6.42 23.88 -35.10
CA ALA A 143 5.22 24.61 -35.51
C ALA A 143 3.97 23.73 -35.47
#